data_AF-A0A1R3T8J4-F1
#
_entry.id   AF-A0A1R3T8J4-F1
#
_cell.length_a   1.000
_cell.length_b   1.000
_cell.length_c   1.000
_cell.angle_alpha   90.00
_cell.angle_beta   90.00
_cell.angle_gamma   90.00
#
_symmetry.space_group_name_H-M   'P 1'
#
loop_
_entity.id
_entity.type
_entity.pdbx_description
1 polymer ?
#
loop_
_entity_poly.entity_id
_entity_poly.type
_entity_poly.pdbx_seq_one_letter_code
_entity_poly.pdbx_strand_id
1 'polypeptide(L)' 'MPTLFIIFGLRFYFYADEHLPIHIHIENGDGRAKINIDPIKTVYNKGIKPQDIKKAIRIIETYQDEIIEKWNEFHGE' A
#
# COMPACT_ATOMS: atom_id res chain seq x y z
N MET A 1 -1.34 -8.47 9.98
CA MET A 1 -1.67 -7.47 8.93
C MET A 1 -1.99 -6.15 9.60
N PRO A 2 -0.99 -5.37 10.01
CA PRO A 2 -1.23 -4.00 10.44
C PRO A 2 -1.84 -3.21 9.27
N THR A 3 -2.96 -2.55 9.54
CA THR A 3 -3.57 -1.62 8.59
C THR A 3 -2.99 -0.25 8.87
N LEU A 4 -2.41 0.38 7.85
CA LEU A 4 -1.85 1.72 7.95
C LEU A 4 -2.97 2.76 7.93
N PHE A 5 -3.79 2.72 6.88
CA PHE A 5 -4.84 3.70 6.65
C PHE A 5 -6.09 3.07 6.06
N ILE A 6 -7.24 3.68 6.32
CA ILE A 6 -8.48 3.46 5.57
C ILE A 6 -8.97 4.82 5.08
N ILE A 7 -8.85 5.07 3.78
CA ILE A 7 -9.16 6.38 3.17
C ILE A 7 -9.98 6.15 1.91
N PHE A 8 -11.13 6.83 1.78
CA PHE A 8 -12.07 6.66 0.65
C PHE A 8 -12.51 5.21 0.40
N GLY A 9 -12.60 4.39 1.46
CA GLY A 9 -12.93 2.97 1.34
C GLY A 9 -11.80 2.09 0.78
N LEU A 10 -10.59 2.63 0.64
CA LEU A 10 -9.38 1.90 0.32
C LEU A 10 -8.63 1.61 1.61
N ARG A 11 -8.36 0.32 1.85
CA ARG A 11 -7.55 -0.14 2.97
C ARG A 11 -6.11 -0.32 2.51
N PHE A 12 -5.17 0.30 3.21
CA PHE A 12 -3.74 0.22 2.97
C PHE A 12 -3.07 -0.60 4.07
N TYR A 13 -2.31 -1.63 3.72
CA TYR A 13 -1.72 -2.52 4.70
C TYR A 13 -0.49 -3.24 4.14
N PHE A 14 0.32 -3.83 5.03
CA PHE A 14 1.34 -4.80 4.68
C PHE A 14 1.16 -6.08 5.51
N TYR A 15 1.73 -7.18 5.02
CA TYR A 15 1.75 -8.44 5.76
C TYR A 15 2.85 -8.39 6.83
N ALA A 16 2.70 -9.22 7.86
CA ALA A 16 3.70 -9.29 8.93
C ALA A 16 4.97 -10.07 8.52
N ASP A 17 4.81 -10.96 7.53
CA ASP A 17 5.90 -11.68 6.89
C ASP A 17 6.04 -11.09 5.48
N GLU A 18 6.80 -10.02 5.38
CA GLU A 18 6.99 -9.29 4.13
C GLU A 18 8.45 -8.91 3.89
N HIS A 19 8.81 -8.72 2.63
CA HIS A 19 10.18 -8.61 2.16
C HIS A 19 10.38 -7.35 1.30
N LEU A 20 11.64 -6.98 1.13
CA LEU A 20 12.04 -5.94 0.18
C LEU A 20 11.72 -6.35 -1.27
N PRO A 21 11.39 -5.39 -2.15
CA PRO A 21 11.27 -3.95 -1.90
C PRO A 21 10.03 -3.60 -1.05
N ILE A 22 10.08 -2.51 -0.28
CA ILE A 22 8.93 -2.04 0.51
C ILE A 22 7.75 -1.81 -0.42
N HIS A 23 6.62 -2.41 -0.06
CA HIS A 23 5.39 -2.31 -0.83
C HIS A 23 4.19 -2.41 0.09
N ILE A 24 3.06 -1.95 -0.41
CA ILE A 24 1.79 -2.03 0.29
C ILE A 24 0.75 -2.72 -0.56
N HIS A 25 -0.18 -3.34 0.15
CA HIS A 25 -1.41 -3.88 -0.39
C HIS A 25 -2.52 -2.86 -0.23
N ILE A 26 -3.34 -2.77 -1.28
CA ILE A 26 -4.56 -1.97 -1.29
C ILE A 26 -5.71 -2.93 -1.49
N GLU A 27 -6.77 -2.76 -0.71
CA GLU A 27 -7.99 -3.57 -0.81
C GLU A 27 -9.23 -2.67 -0.71
N ASN A 28 -10.25 -2.96 -1.52
CA ASN A 28 -11.60 -2.41 -1.39
C ASN A 28 -12.64 -3.49 -1.72
N GLY A 29 -13.93 -3.12 -1.75
CA GLY A 29 -15.01 -4.05 -2.06
C GLY A 29 -14.96 -4.65 -3.48
N ASP A 30 -14.18 -4.08 -4.41
CA ASP A 30 -14.04 -4.57 -5.78
C ASP A 30 -12.84 -5.54 -5.94
N GLY A 31 -11.78 -5.37 -5.14
CA GLY A 31 -10.61 -6.22 -5.28
C GLY A 31 -9.36 -5.74 -4.54
N ARG A 32 -8.20 -6.17 -5.03
CA ARG A 32 -6.90 -5.94 -4.38
C ARG A 32 -5.79 -5.56 -5.36
N ALA A 33 -4.84 -4.76 -4.89
CA ALA A 33 -3.64 -4.38 -5.61
C ALA A 33 -2.40 -4.41 -4.72
N LYS A 34 -1.23 -4.46 -5.34
CA LYS A 34 0.08 -4.31 -4.69
C LYS A 34 0.86 -3.21 -5.38
N ILE A 35 1.40 -2.28 -4.61
CA ILE A 35 2.16 -1.14 -5.09
C ILE A 35 3.48 -1.05 -4.33
N ASN A 36 4.60 -1.05 -5.04
CA ASN A 36 5.92 -0.77 -4.46
C ASN A 36 6.00 0.70 -4.07
N ILE A 37 6.74 1.02 -3.01
CA ILE A 37 6.87 2.37 -2.48
C ILE A 37 8.09 3.09 -3.07
N ASP A 38 9.15 2.37 -3.42
CA ASP A 38 10.33 2.96 -4.05
C ASP A 38 10.92 2.03 -5.15
N PRO A 39 10.79 2.39 -6.44
CA PRO A 39 9.95 3.46 -6.97
C PRO A 39 8.46 3.14 -6.84
N ILE A 40 7.62 4.18 -6.78
CA ILE A 40 6.15 4.00 -6.73
C ILE A 40 5.67 3.33 -8.01
N LYS A 41 5.27 2.06 -7.92
CA LYS A 41 4.86 1.27 -9.08
C LYS A 41 3.84 0.19 -8.71
N THR A 42 2.74 0.17 -9.45
CA THR A 42 1.76 -0.92 -9.36
C THR A 42 2.37 -2.22 -9.86
N VAL A 43 2.47 -3.21 -8.97
CA VAL A 43 2.96 -4.57 -9.28
C VAL A 43 1.83 -5.39 -9.90
N TYR A 44 0.64 -5.34 -9.27
CA TYR A 44 -0.56 -5.93 -9.83
C TYR A 44 -1.80 -5.17 -9.38
N ASN A 45 -2.86 -5.30 -10.18
CA ASN A 45 -4.21 -4.89 -9.83
C ASN A 45 -5.19 -6.00 -10.21
N LYS A 46 -5.92 -6.53 -9.23
CA LYS A 46 -6.94 -7.57 -9.38
C LYS A 46 -8.29 -7.00 -8.93
N GLY A 47 -8.94 -6.25 -9.81
CA GLY A 47 -10.32 -5.79 -9.63
C GLY A 47 -10.50 -4.37 -9.12
N ILE A 48 -9.46 -3.70 -8.61
CA ILE A 48 -9.60 -2.30 -8.18
C ILE A 48 -9.77 -1.41 -9.41
N LYS A 49 -10.74 -0.51 -9.35
CA LYS A 49 -11.04 0.41 -10.46
C LYS A 49 -9.82 1.34 -10.72
N PRO A 50 -9.50 1.65 -11.98
CA PRO A 50 -8.35 2.50 -12.31
C PRO A 50 -8.32 3.85 -11.60
N GLN A 51 -9.49 4.45 -11.35
CA GLN A 51 -9.59 5.71 -10.61
C GLN A 51 -9.15 5.58 -9.14
N ASP A 52 -9.41 4.44 -8.51
CA ASP A 52 -9.08 4.22 -7.12
C ASP A 52 -7.61 3.81 -6.97
N ILE A 53 -7.03 3.13 -7.97
CA ILE A 53 -5.58 2.96 -8.09
C ILE A 53 -4.88 4.33 -8.18
N LYS A 54 -5.39 5.26 -9.00
CA LYS A 54 -4.82 6.61 -9.09
C LYS A 54 -4.91 7.37 -7.76
N LYS A 55 -6.02 7.26 -7.03
CA LYS A 55 -6.16 7.84 -5.68
C LYS A 55 -5.17 7.20 -4.72
N ALA A 56 -5.05 5.88 -4.74
CA ALA A 56 -4.14 5.16 -3.88
C ALA A 56 -2.68 5.56 -4.12
N ILE A 57 -2.25 5.69 -5.38
CA ILE A 57 -0.90 6.18 -5.72
C ILE A 57 -0.66 7.57 -5.13
N ARG A 58 -1.61 8.50 -5.25
CA ARG A 58 -1.46 9.85 -4.66
C ARG A 58 -1.37 9.83 -3.14
N ILE A 59 -2.14 8.95 -2.48
CA ILE A 59 -2.07 8.77 -1.03
C ILE A 59 -0.69 8.22 -0.66
N ILE A 60 -0.18 7.24 -1.40
CA ILE A 60 1.15 6.68 -1.19
C ILE A 60 2.24 7.74 -1.37
N GLU A 61 2.16 8.54 -2.43
CA GLU A 61 3.08 9.66 -2.66
C GLU A 61 3.05 10.67 -1.51
N THR A 62 1.87 10.93 -0.95
CA THR A 62 1.70 11.90 0.15
C THR A 62 2.25 11.40 1.47
N TYR A 63 2.11 10.09 1.75
CA TYR A 63 2.50 9.46 3.01
C TYR A 63 3.70 8.51 2.86
N GLN A 64 4.56 8.76 1.87
CA GLN A 64 5.61 7.82 1.48
C GLN A 64 6.57 7.55 2.65
N ASP A 65 7.00 8.62 3.32
CA ASP A 65 7.94 8.55 4.44
C ASP A 65 7.32 7.84 5.64
N GLU A 66 6.07 8.14 6.00
CA GLU A 66 5.39 7.46 7.11
C GLU A 66 5.13 5.98 6.82
N ILE A 67 4.85 5.61 5.56
CA ILE A 67 4.71 4.20 5.16
C ILE A 67 6.04 3.47 5.35
N ILE A 68 7.15 4.07 4.93
CA ILE A 68 8.50 3.50 5.07
C ILE A 68 8.87 3.39 6.55
N GLU A 69 8.65 4.44 7.34
CA GLU A 69 8.89 4.46 8.78
C GLU A 69 8.11 3.34 9.48
N LYS A 70 6.80 3.24 9.25
CA LYS A 70 5.96 2.19 9.85
C LYS A 70 6.34 0.79 9.40
N TRP A 71 6.79 0.63 8.16
CA TRP A 71 7.29 -0.65 7.68
C TRP A 71 8.58 -1.03 8.40
N ASN A 72 9.51 -0.08 8.55
CA ASN A 72 10.77 -0.26 9.27
C ASN A 72 10.56 -0.48 10.78
N GLU A 73 9.62 0.21 11.43
CA GLU A 73 9.28 -0.04 12.84
C GLU A 73 8.73 -1.46 13.06
N PHE A 74 8.10 -2.05 12.03
CA PHE A 74 7.49 -3.37 12.14
C PHE A 74 8.45 -4.52 11.76
N HIS A 75 9.31 -4.30 10.76
CA HIS A 75 10.21 -5.33 10.22
C HIS A 75 11.70 -5.09 10.50
N GLY A 76 12.09 -3.85 10.83
CA GLY A 76 13.38 -3.54 11.42
C GLY A 76 13.32 -3.85 12.91
N GLU A 77 14.44 -4.35 13.45
CA GLU A 77 14.59 -4.67 14.87
C GLU A 77 14.36 -3.46 15.80
#